data_AF-A0A1Y2D7B0-F1
#
_entry.id   AF-A0A1Y2D7B0-F1
#
_cell.length_a   1.000
_cell.length_b   1.000
_cell.length_c   1.000
_cell.angle_alpha   90.00
_cell.angle_beta   90.00
_cell.angle_gamma   90.00
#
_symmetry.space_group_name_H-M   'P 1'
#
loop_
_entity.id
_entity.type
_entity.pdbx_description
1 polymer ?
#
loop_
_entity_poly.entity_id
_entity_poly.type
_entity_poly.pdbx_seq_one_letter_code
_entity_poly.pdbx_strand_id
1 'polypeptide(L)'
;MPPDPRYSPSFLSAEDAAPVTSFVSSAPNSTYVLNERETGVPLVELCRAAQGGQGKSCIEVQQAMTKVFALMQAQGFFCTLPSDPSHTEIECQRIEKLVQRQTPK
;
A
#
# COMPACT_ATOMS: atom_id res chain seq x y z
N MET A 1 2.31 18.25 -23.72
CA MET A 1 1.24 17.24 -23.69
C MET A 1 0.56 17.36 -22.33
N PRO A 2 -0.71 17.81 -22.25
CA PRO A 2 -1.40 17.88 -20.97
C PRO A 2 -1.67 16.45 -20.44
N PRO A 3 -1.59 16.20 -19.13
CA PRO A 3 -1.99 14.91 -18.58
C PRO A 3 -3.49 14.68 -18.83
N ASP A 4 -3.84 13.47 -19.26
CA ASP A 4 -5.22 13.05 -19.55
C ASP A 4 -6.09 13.16 -18.29
N PRO A 5 -7.26 13.84 -18.33
CA PRO A 5 -8.12 14.05 -17.17
C PRO A 5 -8.76 12.75 -16.62
N ARG A 6 -8.59 11.60 -17.29
CA ARG A 6 -9.04 10.30 -16.80
C ARG A 6 -7.95 9.55 -16.02
N TYR A 7 -6.71 10.04 -15.99
CA TYR A 7 -5.67 9.49 -15.12
C TYR A 7 -5.59 10.28 -13.82
N SER A 8 -6.63 10.15 -13.01
CA SER A 8 -6.55 10.45 -11.58
C SER A 8 -6.04 9.18 -10.90
N PRO A 9 -4.81 9.13 -10.35
CA PRO A 9 -4.33 7.98 -9.58
C PRO A 9 -5.14 7.74 -8.28
N SER A 10 -6.14 8.58 -8.02
CA SER A 10 -6.98 8.59 -6.82
C SER A 10 -8.40 8.11 -7.15
N PHE A 11 -8.63 6.81 -7.33
CA PHE A 11 -9.98 6.23 -7.38
C PHE A 11 -10.49 5.73 -6.02
N LEU A 12 -9.77 6.08 -4.94
CA LEU A 12 -10.27 6.03 -3.57
C LEU A 12 -10.74 7.42 -3.20
N SER A 13 -12.00 7.51 -2.75
CA SER A 13 -12.49 8.73 -2.13
C SER A 13 -11.56 9.09 -0.96
N ALA A 14 -11.37 10.39 -0.72
CA ALA A 14 -10.53 10.86 0.37
C ALA A 14 -10.91 10.24 1.73
N GLU A 15 -12.20 9.90 1.91
CA GLU A 15 -12.74 9.19 3.07
C GLU A 15 -12.19 7.75 3.21
N ASP A 16 -12.18 6.96 2.13
CA ASP A 16 -11.63 5.60 2.14
C ASP A 16 -10.10 5.59 2.21
N ALA A 17 -9.48 6.64 1.68
CA ALA A 17 -8.04 6.85 1.76
C ALA A 17 -7.60 7.38 3.13
N ALA A 18 -8.47 8.05 3.90
CA ALA A 18 -8.15 8.63 5.19
C ALA A 18 -7.59 7.61 6.21
N PRO A 19 -8.21 6.43 6.41
CA PRO A 19 -7.67 5.45 7.36
C PRO A 19 -6.31 4.91 6.88
N VAL A 20 -6.15 4.63 5.59
CA VAL A 20 -4.87 4.17 5.03
C VAL A 20 -3.79 5.25 5.20
N THR A 21 -4.10 6.48 4.83
CA THR A 21 -3.18 7.62 4.91
C THR A 21 -2.76 7.87 6.35
N SER A 22 -3.72 7.93 7.29
CA SER A 22 -3.44 8.08 8.72
C SER A 22 -2.60 6.93 9.28
N PHE A 23 -2.88 5.71 8.83
CA PHE A 23 -2.16 4.51 9.25
C PHE A 23 -0.71 4.45 8.73
N VAL A 24 -0.48 4.90 7.50
CA VAL A 24 0.87 5.00 6.93
C VAL A 24 1.63 6.22 7.46
N SER A 25 0.94 7.33 7.74
CA SER A 25 1.53 8.53 8.36
C SER A 25 1.94 8.30 9.81
N SER A 26 1.25 7.40 10.54
CA SER A 26 1.64 7.02 11.89
C SER A 26 3.00 6.32 11.93
N ALA A 27 3.39 5.65 10.84
CA ALA A 27 4.67 4.97 10.75
C ALA A 27 5.19 4.80 9.32
N PRO A 28 5.63 5.91 8.70
CA PRO A 28 6.11 5.91 7.32
C PRO A 28 7.32 5.00 7.11
N ASN A 29 8.03 4.64 8.19
CA ASN A 29 9.23 3.81 8.14
C ASN A 29 8.97 2.30 8.29
N SER A 30 7.71 1.88 8.42
CA SER A 30 7.35 0.46 8.52
C SER A 30 7.06 -0.15 7.15
N THR A 31 7.18 -1.47 7.08
CA THR A 31 6.67 -2.24 5.94
C THR A 31 5.19 -2.49 6.15
N TYR A 32 4.43 -2.32 5.09
CA TYR A 32 3.02 -2.58 5.02
C TYR A 32 2.77 -3.75 4.07
N VAL A 33 1.78 -4.56 4.37
CA VAL A 33 1.38 -5.74 3.61
C VAL A 33 -0.12 -5.59 3.36
N LEU A 34 -0.48 -5.51 2.10
CA LEU A 34 -1.87 -5.49 1.64
C LEU A 34 -2.25 -6.93 1.29
N ASN A 35 -3.33 -7.42 1.85
CA ASN A 35 -3.85 -8.75 1.62
C ASN A 35 -5.30 -8.66 1.14
N GLU A 36 -5.60 -9.22 -0.03
CA GLU A 36 -7.00 -9.35 -0.46
C GLU A 36 -7.66 -10.49 0.32
N ARG A 37 -8.77 -10.19 1.01
CA ARG A 37 -9.49 -11.22 1.80
C ARG A 37 -10.15 -12.26 0.92
N GLU A 38 -10.74 -11.83 -0.19
CA GLU A 38 -11.47 -12.69 -1.11
C GLU A 38 -11.36 -12.15 -2.54
N THR A 39 -11.04 -13.05 -3.48
CA THR A 39 -10.83 -12.70 -4.89
C THR A 39 -12.12 -12.14 -5.49
N GLY A 40 -12.09 -10.88 -5.91
CA GLY A 40 -13.23 -10.20 -6.52
C GLY A 40 -14.15 -9.47 -5.53
N VAL A 41 -13.82 -9.48 -4.24
CA VAL A 41 -14.47 -8.64 -3.24
C VAL A 41 -13.64 -7.36 -3.06
N PRO A 42 -14.26 -6.18 -3.05
CA PRO A 42 -13.58 -4.94 -2.67
C PRO A 42 -13.37 -4.91 -1.16
N LEU A 43 -12.56 -5.82 -0.63
CA LEU A 43 -12.17 -5.89 0.77
C LEU A 43 -10.69 -6.29 0.86
N VAL A 44 -9.86 -5.33 1.20
CA VAL A 44 -8.42 -5.49 1.40
C VAL A 44 -8.08 -5.26 2.86
N GLU A 45 -7.19 -6.09 3.39
CA GLU A 45 -6.63 -5.94 4.72
C GLU A 45 -5.22 -5.35 4.60
N LEU A 46 -5.01 -4.17 5.18
CA LEU A 46 -3.70 -3.52 5.24
C LEU A 46 -3.08 -3.78 6.61
N CYS A 47 -2.08 -4.66 6.64
CA CYS A 47 -1.31 -4.98 7.81
C CYS A 47 0.04 -4.27 7.82
N ARG A 48 0.37 -3.60 8.92
CA ARG A 48 1.71 -3.08 9.19
C ARG A 48 2.57 -4.17 9.82
N ALA A 49 3.65 -4.54 9.15
CA ALA A 49 4.68 -5.40 9.70
C ALA A 49 5.45 -4.66 10.79
N ALA A 50 5.34 -5.14 12.02
CA ALA A 50 6.09 -4.61 13.14
C ALA A 50 7.53 -5.13 13.12
N GLN A 51 8.50 -4.22 13.10
CA GLN A 51 9.88 -4.59 13.35
C GLN A 51 10.07 -4.84 14.85
N GLY A 52 10.44 -6.07 15.24
CA GLY A 52 10.89 -6.37 16.61
C GLY A 52 9.83 -6.92 17.58
N GLY A 53 8.77 -7.58 17.10
CA GLY A 53 7.89 -8.39 17.97
C GLY A 53 6.74 -7.64 18.67
N GLN A 54 6.57 -6.34 18.40
CA GLN A 54 5.46 -5.56 18.94
C GLN A 54 4.29 -5.50 17.94
N GLY A 55 3.37 -6.47 18.01
CA GLY A 55 2.00 -6.40 17.46
C GLY A 55 1.83 -5.94 16.01
N LYS A 56 1.47 -6.86 15.11
CA LYS A 56 0.91 -6.48 13.80
C LYS A 56 -0.30 -5.57 14.01
N SER A 57 -0.30 -4.36 13.44
CA SER A 57 -1.52 -3.56 13.35
C SER A 57 -2.12 -3.80 11.97
N CYS A 58 -3.39 -4.16 11.88
CA CYS A 58 -4.07 -4.36 10.62
C CYS A 58 -5.34 -3.52 10.58
N ILE A 59 -5.63 -2.93 9.43
CA ILE A 59 -6.89 -2.23 9.16
C ILE A 59 -7.58 -2.88 7.97
N GLU A 60 -8.90 -2.98 8.03
CA GLU A 60 -9.71 -3.49 6.91
C GLU A 60 -10.22 -2.31 6.10
N VAL A 61 -10.06 -2.40 4.78
CA VAL A 61 -10.43 -1.36 3.81
C VAL A 61 -11.40 -2.00 2.82
N GLN A 62 -12.65 -1.54 2.83
CA GLN A 62 -13.71 -2.00 1.91
C GLN A 62 -13.53 -1.44 0.50
N GLN A 63 -12.39 -1.71 -0.12
CA GLN A 63 -12.03 -1.22 -1.43
C GLN A 63 -11.31 -2.30 -2.25
N ALA A 64 -11.15 -2.07 -3.54
CA ALA A 64 -10.38 -2.98 -4.39
C ALA A 64 -8.86 -2.83 -4.13
N MET A 65 -8.14 -3.95 -4.12
CA MET A 65 -6.69 -4.00 -3.91
C MET A 65 -5.91 -3.06 -4.84
N THR A 66 -6.30 -3.03 -6.13
CA THR A 66 -5.70 -2.16 -7.15
C THR A 66 -5.82 -0.67 -6.81
N LYS A 67 -6.92 -0.28 -6.17
CA LYS A 67 -7.12 1.11 -5.75
C LYS A 67 -6.25 1.47 -4.57
N VAL A 68 -6.16 0.59 -3.56
CA VAL A 68 -5.33 0.83 -2.37
C VAL A 68 -3.84 0.87 -2.75
N PHE A 69 -3.43 0.00 -3.67
CA PHE A 69 -2.10 0.03 -4.27
C PHE A 69 -1.81 1.38 -4.94
N ALA A 70 -2.70 1.87 -5.80
CA ALA A 70 -2.52 3.14 -6.50
C ALA A 70 -2.42 4.33 -5.51
N LEU A 71 -3.22 4.32 -4.44
CA LEU A 71 -3.13 5.31 -3.36
C LEU A 71 -1.77 5.27 -2.66
N MET A 72 -1.29 4.08 -2.29
CA MET A 72 0.01 3.95 -1.63
C MET A 72 1.15 4.44 -2.54
N GLN A 73 1.10 4.13 -3.84
CA GLN A 73 2.04 4.67 -4.82
C GLN A 73 1.98 6.20 -4.93
N ALA A 74 0.76 6.78 -4.93
CA ALA A 74 0.58 8.23 -4.93
C ALA A 74 1.14 8.92 -3.67
N GLN A 75 1.14 8.22 -2.53
CA GLN A 75 1.73 8.66 -1.27
C GLN A 75 3.26 8.47 -1.20
N GLY A 76 3.90 7.96 -2.26
CA GLY A 76 5.35 7.73 -2.29
C GLY A 76 5.79 6.44 -1.60
N PHE A 77 4.90 5.45 -1.50
CA PHE A 77 5.24 4.08 -1.12
C PHE A 77 5.45 3.24 -2.37
N PHE A 78 6.49 2.43 -2.37
CA PHE A 78 6.74 1.43 -3.38
C PHE A 78 6.09 0.14 -2.94
N CYS A 79 5.11 -0.30 -3.71
CA CYS A 79 4.41 -1.54 -3.49
C CYS A 79 4.86 -2.56 -4.52
N THR A 80 5.25 -3.75 -4.07
CA THR A 80 5.69 -4.85 -4.92
C THR A 80 4.78 -6.04 -4.70
N LEU A 81 4.30 -6.65 -5.79
CA LEU A 81 3.78 -8.00 -5.69
C LEU A 81 4.95 -8.98 -5.51
N PRO A 82 4.83 -9.98 -4.64
CA PRO A 82 5.72 -11.13 -4.65
C PRO A 82 5.59 -11.84 -6.01
N SER A 83 6.70 -12.41 -6.47
CA SER A 83 6.76 -13.12 -7.75
C SER A 83 5.92 -14.41 -7.78
N ASP A 84 5.37 -14.82 -6.64
CA ASP A 84 4.55 -16.01 -6.53
C ASP A 84 3.08 -15.69 -6.84
N PRO A 85 2.49 -16.25 -7.90
CA PRO A 85 1.11 -15.98 -8.28
C PRO A 85 0.08 -16.53 -7.26
N SER A 86 0.51 -17.33 -6.29
CA SER A 86 -0.32 -17.86 -5.21
C SER A 86 -0.42 -16.90 -4.02
N HIS A 87 0.49 -15.92 -3.93
CA HIS A 87 0.51 -14.91 -2.87
C HIS A 87 0.01 -13.58 -3.44
N THR A 88 -1.20 -13.20 -3.06
CA THR A 88 -1.78 -11.89 -3.38
C THR A 88 -1.34 -10.80 -2.42
N GLU A 89 -0.38 -11.09 -1.54
CA GLU A 89 0.09 -10.19 -0.50
C GLU A 89 1.00 -9.12 -1.10
N ILE A 90 0.52 -7.89 -1.30
CA ILE A 90 1.36 -6.80 -1.82
C ILE A 90 2.14 -6.16 -0.67
N GLU A 91 3.46 -6.22 -0.73
CA GLU A 91 4.33 -5.53 0.22
C GLU A 91 4.58 -4.09 -0.23
N CYS A 92 4.21 -3.13 0.62
CA CYS A 92 4.41 -1.71 0.43
C CYS A 92 5.43 -1.14 1.42
N GLN A 93 6.46 -0.48 0.91
CA GLN A 93 7.53 0.13 1.70
C GLN A 93 7.82 1.53 1.19
N ARG A 94 8.23 2.45 2.08
CA ARG A 94 8.47 3.84 1.68
C ARG A 94 9.65 3.95 0.73
N ILE A 95 9.48 4.67 -0.39
CA ILE A 95 10.49 4.81 -1.45
C ILE A 95 11.82 5.36 -0.90
N GLU A 96 11.76 6.29 0.07
CA GLU A 96 12.97 6.85 0.69
C GLU A 96 13.90 5.77 1.29
N LYS A 97 13.37 4.64 1.79
CA LYS A 97 14.18 3.51 2.25
C LYS A 97 14.75 2.66 1.10
N LEU A 98 14.05 2.59 -0.03
CA LEU A 98 14.45 1.77 -1.17
C LEU A 98 15.51 2.44 -2.03
N VAL A 99 15.40 3.76 -2.23
CA VAL A 99 16.45 4.56 -2.91
C VAL A 99 17.79 4.43 -2.18
N GLN A 100 17.78 4.37 -0.84
CA GLN A 100 18.99 4.11 -0.06
C GLN A 100 19.56 2.70 -0.23
N ARG A 101 18.73 1.69 -0.54
CA ARG A 101 19.18 0.31 -0.80
C ARG A 101 19.65 0.09 -2.24
N GLN A 102 19.17 0.88 -3.20
CA GLN A 102 19.47 0.72 -4.63
C GLN A 102 20.51 1.71 -5.18
N THR A 103 21.21 2.47 -4.34
CA THR A 103 22.37 3.21 -4.81
C THR A 103 23.55 2.24 -4.90
N PRO A 104 23.98 1.78 -6.10
CA PRO A 104 25.26 1.11 -6.21
C PRO A 104 26.33 2.13 -5.81
N LYS A 105 27.15 1.76 -4.83
CA LYS A 105 28.43 2.43 -4.60
C LYS A 105 29.39 2.09 -5.75
#